data_AF-A0A8T6Q2Z0-F1
#
_entry.id   AF-A0A8T6Q2Z0-F1
#
_cell.length_a   1.000
_cell.length_b   1.000
_cell.length_c   1.000
_cell.angle_alpha   90.00
_cell.angle_beta   90.00
_cell.angle_gamma   90.00
#
_symmetry.space_group_name_H-M   'P 1'
#
loop_
_entity.id
_entity.type
_entity.pdbx_description
1 polymer ?
#
loop_
_entity_poly.entity_id
_entity_poly.type
_entity_poly.pdbx_seq_one_letter_code
_entity_poly.pdbx_strand_id
1 'polypeptide(L)'
;MGIRDSIISRWLPLPGGLRGHEYLARRVTESELVQRSPFMMLAEEVPEAREHMGSYGLAMVRQSDNSFVLLATQRNLLTLNRASAEEIQDHECEILR
;
A
#
# COMPACT_ATOMS: atom_id res chain seq x y z
N MET A 1 16.19 13.08 -4.50
CA MET A 1 14.83 13.02 -3.93
C MET A 1 14.60 11.60 -3.46
N GLY A 2 14.39 11.36 -2.17
CA GLY A 2 14.19 10.00 -1.66
C GLY A 2 12.75 9.52 -1.89
N ILE A 3 12.51 8.21 -1.97
CA ILE A 3 11.14 7.66 -2.12
C ILE A 3 10.23 8.13 -0.97
N ARG A 4 10.76 8.36 0.23
CA ARG A 4 9.99 8.90 1.37
C ARG A 4 9.34 10.24 1.07
N ASP A 5 10.03 11.14 0.35
CA ASP A 5 9.52 12.48 0.03
C ASP A 5 8.39 12.44 -1.03
N SER A 6 8.23 11.29 -1.71
CA SER A 6 7.20 11.08 -2.74
C SER A 6 5.88 10.52 -2.19
N ILE A 7 5.87 10.02 -0.94
CA ILE A 7 4.68 9.41 -0.34
C ILE A 7 3.92 10.49 0.47
N ILE A 8 2.78 10.92 -0.08
CA ILE A 8 1.93 11.97 0.50
C ILE A 8 0.60 11.40 1.01
N SER A 9 -0.23 12.22 1.65
CA SER A 9 -1.57 11.85 2.16
C SER A 9 -2.63 11.73 1.05
N ARG A 10 -2.24 11.18 -0.11
CA ARG A 10 -3.09 10.80 -1.24
C ARG A 10 -2.51 9.54 -1.86
N TRP A 11 -3.37 8.63 -2.31
CA TRP A 11 -2.96 7.48 -3.08
C TRP A 11 -2.27 7.92 -4.38
N LEU A 12 -1.01 7.53 -4.54
CA LEU A 12 -0.24 7.71 -5.76
C LEU A 12 0.55 6.43 -6.06
N PRO A 13 0.84 6.11 -7.33
CA PRO A 13 1.75 5.03 -7.67
C PRO A 13 3.10 5.21 -6.97
N LEU A 14 3.56 4.18 -6.28
CA LEU A 14 4.87 4.12 -5.67
C LEU A 14 5.92 3.99 -6.79
N PRO A 15 6.86 4.94 -6.93
CA PRO A 15 7.87 4.88 -7.98
C PRO A 15 8.67 3.56 -7.93
N GLY A 16 8.68 2.82 -9.04
CA GLY A 16 9.37 1.54 -9.16
C GLY A 16 8.59 0.32 -8.66
N GLY A 17 7.43 0.51 -8.02
CA GLY A 17 6.61 -0.58 -7.49
C GLY A 17 7.31 -1.40 -6.40
N LEU A 18 6.76 -2.58 -6.10
CA LEU A 18 7.38 -3.57 -5.21
C LEU A 18 7.27 -4.95 -5.86
N ARG A 19 8.33 -5.77 -5.77
CA ARG A 19 8.36 -7.13 -6.33
C ARG A 19 7.98 -7.23 -7.82
N GLY A 20 8.14 -6.14 -8.59
CA GLY A 20 7.76 -6.08 -10.00
C GLY A 20 6.27 -5.83 -10.25
N HIS A 21 5.53 -5.38 -9.24
CA HIS A 21 4.10 -5.07 -9.30
C HIS A 21 3.84 -3.61 -8.93
N GLU A 22 2.78 -3.04 -9.51
CA GLU A 22 2.33 -1.69 -9.18
C GLU A 22 1.71 -1.67 -7.78
N TYR A 23 2.11 -0.67 -7.01
CA TYR A 23 1.55 -0.39 -5.70
C TYR A 23 1.14 1.08 -5.66
N LEU A 24 -0.07 1.36 -5.21
CA LEU A 24 -0.42 2.69 -4.72
C LEU A 24 0.10 2.82 -3.28
N ALA A 25 0.64 3.99 -2.95
CA ALA A 25 1.09 4.33 -1.61
C ALA A 25 0.35 5.58 -1.12
N ARG A 26 -0.05 5.57 0.14
CA ARG A 26 -0.63 6.73 0.85
C ARG A 26 -0.01 6.82 2.23
N ARG A 27 0.48 8.00 2.59
CA ARG A 27 0.89 8.31 3.96
C ARG A 27 -0.35 8.47 4.84
N VAL A 28 -0.32 7.90 6.04
CA VAL A 28 -1.39 8.01 7.03
C VAL A 28 -0.81 8.14 8.43
N THR A 29 -1.44 8.94 9.27
CA THR A 29 -1.11 9.07 10.69
C THR A 29 -1.89 8.08 11.55
N GLU A 30 -1.44 7.86 12.79
CA GLU A 30 -2.18 7.04 13.76
C GLU A 30 -3.58 7.63 14.06
N SER A 31 -3.68 8.95 14.20
CA SER A 31 -4.96 9.62 14.44
C SER A 31 -5.94 9.43 13.29
N GLU A 32 -5.47 9.43 12.04
CA GLU A 32 -6.32 9.09 10.89
C GLU A 32 -6.78 7.62 10.90
N LEU A 33 -5.90 6.67 11.27
CA LEU A 33 -6.23 5.25 11.34
C LEU A 33 -7.28 4.92 12.42
N VAL A 34 -7.31 5.68 13.51
CA VAL A 34 -8.38 5.58 14.53
C VAL A 34 -9.74 5.99 13.95
N GLN A 35 -9.76 6.92 12.99
CA GLN A 35 -11.01 7.44 12.41
C GLN A 35 -11.49 6.65 11.20
N ARG A 36 -10.58 6.20 10.33
CA ARG A 36 -10.91 5.51 9.07
C ARG A 36 -9.98 4.32 8.86
N SER A 37 -10.56 3.18 8.48
CA SER A 37 -9.77 2.00 8.14
C SER A 37 -9.09 2.15 6.77
N PRO A 38 -7.97 1.44 6.51
CA PRO A 38 -7.34 1.42 5.18
C PRO A 38 -8.30 1.04 4.05
N PHE A 39 -9.26 0.15 4.31
CA PHE A 39 -10.29 -0.24 3.33
C PHE A 39 -11.23 0.91 2.98
N MET A 40 -11.66 1.70 3.97
CA MET A 40 -12.51 2.88 3.74
C MET A 40 -11.75 3.96 2.96
N MET A 41 -10.49 4.20 3.33
CA MET A 41 -9.62 5.13 2.60
C MET A 41 -9.41 4.70 1.15
N LEU A 42 -9.22 3.41 0.86
CA LEU A 42 -9.11 2.90 -0.50
C LEU A 42 -10.43 3.10 -1.27
N ALA A 43 -11.55 2.66 -0.71
CA ALA A 43 -12.86 2.70 -1.36
C ALA A 43 -13.40 4.13 -1.62
N GLU A 44 -12.92 5.12 -0.88
CA GLU A 44 -13.39 6.51 -1.01
C GLU A 44 -12.46 7.40 -1.83
N GLU A 45 -11.18 7.04 -1.93
CA GLU A 45 -10.16 7.92 -2.50
C GLU A 45 -9.55 7.40 -3.80
N VAL A 46 -9.67 6.10 -4.10
CA VAL A 46 -9.19 5.51 -5.36
C VAL A 46 -10.38 5.28 -6.31
N PRO A 47 -10.35 5.84 -7.54
CA PRO A 47 -11.40 5.62 -8.53
C PRO A 47 -11.68 4.13 -8.74
N GLU A 48 -12.96 3.78 -8.85
CA GLU A 48 -13.45 2.41 -9.13
C GLU A 48 -13.12 1.35 -8.05
N ALA A 49 -12.26 1.66 -7.07
CA ALA A 49 -11.87 0.69 -6.04
C ALA A 49 -13.05 0.20 -5.21
N ARG A 50 -14.03 1.07 -4.91
CA ARG A 50 -15.26 0.72 -4.17
C ARG A 50 -16.02 -0.47 -4.79
N GLU A 51 -16.08 -0.53 -6.12
CA GLU A 51 -16.81 -1.56 -6.86
C GLU A 51 -15.95 -2.82 -7.09
N HIS A 52 -14.63 -2.69 -6.88
CA HIS A 52 -13.65 -3.73 -7.17
C HIS A 52 -12.77 -4.08 -5.97
N MET A 53 -13.25 -3.88 -4.74
CA MET A 53 -12.45 -4.09 -3.50
C MET A 53 -11.84 -5.50 -3.43
N GLY A 54 -12.53 -6.53 -3.92
CA GLY A 54 -12.01 -7.91 -3.95
C GLY A 54 -10.85 -8.14 -4.92
N SER A 55 -10.51 -7.15 -5.76
CA SER A 55 -9.34 -7.20 -6.66
C SER A 55 -8.07 -6.61 -6.04
N TYR A 56 -8.16 -6.04 -4.83
CA TYR A 56 -7.04 -5.38 -4.15
C TYR A 56 -6.50 -6.20 -2.98
N GLY A 57 -5.18 -6.16 -2.83
CA GLY A 57 -4.46 -6.53 -1.62
C GLY A 57 -3.97 -5.27 -0.91
N LEU A 58 -4.06 -5.25 0.43
CA LEU A 58 -3.59 -4.14 1.25
C LEU A 58 -2.46 -4.58 2.20
N ALA A 59 -1.48 -3.71 2.39
CA ALA A 59 -0.46 -3.82 3.43
C ALA A 59 -0.26 -2.48 4.14
N MET A 60 0.34 -2.51 5.33
CA MET A 60 0.66 -1.34 6.13
C MET A 60 2.05 -1.46 6.72
N VAL A 61 2.86 -0.41 6.61
CA VAL A 61 4.24 -0.38 7.11
C VAL A 61 4.48 0.92 7.87
N ARG A 62 5.20 0.85 9.00
CA ARG A 62 5.55 2.04 9.79
C ARG A 62 6.77 2.75 9.20
N GLN A 63 6.72 4.08 9.15
CA GLN A 63 7.83 4.93 8.71
C GLN A 63 8.68 5.38 9.91
N SER A 64 9.90 5.86 9.66
CA SER A 64 10.82 6.29 10.71
C SER A 64 10.38 7.54 11.48
N ASP A 65 9.46 8.31 10.91
CA ASP A 65 8.84 9.50 11.51
C ASP A 65 7.51 9.17 12.21
N ASN A 66 7.28 7.89 12.50
CA ASN A 66 6.12 7.34 13.22
C ASN A 66 4.77 7.42 12.50
N SER A 67 4.71 7.93 11.26
CA SER A 67 3.53 7.71 10.42
C SER A 67 3.55 6.29 9.83
N PHE A 68 2.52 5.97 9.08
CA PHE A 68 2.39 4.72 8.33
C PHE A 68 2.29 5.01 6.83
N VAL A 69 2.68 4.02 6.04
CA VAL A 69 2.33 3.93 4.62
C VAL A 69 1.29 2.83 4.47
N LEU A 70 0.17 3.17 3.86
CA LEU A 70 -0.76 2.20 3.30
C LEU A 70 -0.33 1.88 1.88
N LEU A 71 -0.29 0.60 1.57
CA LEU A 71 0.06 0.05 0.27
C LEU A 71 -1.14 -0.71 -0.29
N ALA A 72 -1.46 -0.46 -1.56
CA ALA A 72 -2.53 -1.16 -2.27
C ALA A 72 -2.03 -1.69 -3.62
N THR A 73 -2.24 -2.96 -3.89
CA THR A 73 -1.89 -3.61 -5.16
C THR A 73 -3.13 -4.24 -5.76
N GLN A 74 -3.36 -4.04 -7.06
CA GLN A 74 -4.53 -4.56 -7.77
C GLN A 74 -4.14 -5.75 -8.64
N ARG A 75 -5.01 -6.76 -8.69
CA ARG A 75 -4.82 -7.94 -9.53
C ARG A 75 -4.63 -7.52 -11.00
N ASN A 76 -3.57 -8.00 -11.63
CA ASN A 76 -3.25 -7.73 -13.02
C ASN A 76 -2.67 -8.99 -13.69
N LEU A 77 -3.30 -9.47 -14.76
CA LEU A 77 -2.90 -10.70 -15.44
C LEU A 77 -1.59 -10.54 -16.24
N LEU A 78 -1.35 -9.38 -16.85
CA LEU A 78 -0.18 -9.14 -17.69
C LEU A 78 1.10 -9.16 -16.86
N THR A 79 1.04 -8.61 -15.64
CA THR A 79 2.16 -8.59 -14.71
C THR A 79 2.17 -9.80 -13.75
N LEU A 80 1.27 -10.76 -13.95
CA LEU A 80 1.05 -11.93 -13.05
C LEU A 80 0.80 -11.54 -11.58
N ASN A 81 0.29 -10.33 -11.35
CA ASN A 81 -0.02 -9.83 -10.02
C ASN A 81 -1.34 -10.42 -9.53
N ARG A 82 -1.27 -11.18 -8.43
CA ARG A 82 -2.43 -11.83 -7.79
C ARG A 82 -3.09 -10.99 -6.70
N ALA A 83 -2.67 -9.73 -6.55
CA ALA A 83 -3.02 -8.86 -5.44
C ALA A 83 -2.61 -9.43 -4.06
N SER A 84 -1.50 -10.18 -4.02
CA SER A 84 -1.01 -10.81 -2.79
C SER A 84 -0.07 -9.86 -2.06
N ALA A 85 -0.63 -9.00 -1.20
CA ALA A 85 0.17 -8.05 -0.43
C ALA A 85 1.17 -8.71 0.55
N GLU A 86 1.03 -10.00 0.82
CA GLU A 86 2.00 -10.81 1.59
C GLU A 86 3.37 -10.92 0.91
N GLU A 87 3.47 -10.71 -0.41
CA GLU A 87 4.72 -10.86 -1.18
C GLU A 87 5.86 -9.93 -0.75
N ILE A 88 5.54 -8.87 0.00
CA ILE A 88 6.53 -7.91 0.52
C ILE A 88 7.05 -8.31 1.90
N GLN A 89 6.50 -9.38 2.49
CA GLN A 89 6.90 -9.89 3.79
C GLN A 89 7.91 -11.02 3.61
N ASP A 90 8.88 -11.06 4.53
CA ASP A 90 9.80 -12.17 4.67
C ASP A 90 9.47 -12.91 5.97
N HIS A 91 8.96 -14.13 5.85
CA HIS A 91 8.60 -14.97 6.99
C HIS A 91 9.81 -15.67 7.62
N GLU A 92 10.99 -15.63 6.97
CA GLU A 92 12.26 -16.08 7.56
C GLU A 92 12.89 -14.99 8.44
N CYS A 93 12.31 -13.79 8.47
CA CYS A 93 12.70 -12.66 9.30
C CYS A 93 14.19 -12.29 9.18
N GLU A 94 14.75 -12.33 7.97
CA GLU A 94 16.18 -12.08 7.74
C GLU A 94 16.61 -10.66 8.13
N ILE A 95 15.68 -9.70 8.11
CA ILE A 95 15.90 -8.31 8.59
C ILE A 95 16.28 -8.22 10.08
N LEU A 96 16.01 -9.27 10.88
CA LEU A 96 16.33 -9.32 12.31
C LEU A 96 17.67 -10.00 12.62
N ARG A 97 18.36 -10.55 11.61
CA ARG A 97 19.72 -11.11 11.78
C ARG A 97 20.76 -10.00 11.85
#